data_AF-A0A963THN2-F1
#
_entry.id   AF-A0A963THN2-F1
#
_cell.length_a   1.000
_cell.length_b   1.000
_cell.length_c   1.000
_cell.angle_alpha   90.00
_cell.angle_beta   90.00
_cell.angle_gamma   90.00
#
_symmetry.space_group_name_H-M   'P 1'
#
loop_
_entity.id
_entity.type
_entity.pdbx_description
1 polymer ?
#
loop_
_entity_poly.entity_id
_entity_poly.type
_entity_poly.pdbx_seq_one_letter_code
_entity_poly.pdbx_strand_id
1 'polypeptide(L)' 'VVAAVHDCQVVQEKLHPSPTDILVDYIATPGGLHKVERRAKRPRGVIWDLLDPKQIDQTPPLQELRVMQGLAPSA' A
#
# COMPACT_ATOMS: atom_id res chain seq x y z
N VAL A 1 -1.75 2.21 11.61
CA VAL A 1 -2.66 1.78 10.54
C VAL A 1 -3.54 0.68 11.09
N VAL A 2 -4.86 0.81 10.96
CA VAL A 2 -5.84 -0.17 11.44
C VAL A 2 -6.75 -0.55 10.28
N ALA A 3 -6.99 -1.84 10.08
CA ALA A 3 -8.08 -2.31 9.21
C ALA A 3 -9.32 -2.57 10.04
N ALA A 4 -10.48 -2.10 9.59
CA ALA A 4 -11.77 -2.45 10.15
C ALA A 4 -12.46 -3.43 9.20
N VAL A 5 -12.78 -4.63 9.70
CA VAL A 5 -13.35 -5.73 8.92
C VAL A 5 -14.36 -6.50 9.77
N HIS A 6 -15.14 -7.39 9.15
CA HIS A 6 -15.98 -8.34 9.89
C HIS A 6 -15.16 -9.53 10.36
N ASP A 7 -15.63 -10.22 11.41
CA ASP A 7 -14.95 -11.42 11.94
C ASP A 7 -14.75 -12.51 10.88
N CYS A 8 -15.67 -12.64 9.91
CA CYS A 8 -15.57 -13.61 8.82
C CYS A 8 -14.46 -13.30 7.79
N GLN A 9 -13.84 -12.13 7.84
CA GLN A 9 -12.72 -11.74 6.98
C GLN A 9 -11.37 -12.04 7.64
N VAL A 10 -11.37 -12.48 8.90
CA VAL A 10 -10.15 -12.88 9.63
C VAL A 10 -9.99 -14.39 9.51
N VAL A 11 -8.89 -14.80 8.90
CA VAL A 11 -8.59 -16.20 8.57
C VAL A 11 -7.36 -16.68 9.34
N GLN A 12 -7.28 -17.99 9.62
CA GLN A 12 -6.11 -18.57 10.32
C GLN A 12 -4.96 -18.88 9.35
N GLU A 13 -5.27 -18.93 8.07
CA GLU A 13 -4.37 -19.16 6.97
C GLU A 13 -3.32 -18.06 6.89
N LYS A 14 -2.07 -18.49 6.66
CA LYS A 14 -0.97 -17.55 6.49
C LYS A 14 -1.04 -16.91 5.11
N LEU A 15 -1.40 -15.62 5.09
CA LEU A 15 -1.34 -14.80 3.88
C LEU A 15 0.09 -14.38 3.57
N HIS A 16 0.43 -14.32 2.29
CA HIS A 16 1.73 -13.89 1.80
C HIS A 16 1.58 -12.52 1.14
N PRO A 17 1.96 -11.43 1.83
CA PRO A 17 1.84 -10.09 1.28
C PRO A 17 2.81 -9.90 0.10
N SER A 18 2.36 -9.19 -0.93
CA SER A 18 3.18 -8.68 -2.02
C SER A 18 4.07 -7.53 -1.55
N PRO A 19 5.16 -7.19 -2.26
CA PRO A 19 6.07 -6.09 -1.86
C PRO A 19 5.41 -4.72 -1.74
N THR A 20 4.29 -4.51 -2.44
CA THR A 20 3.48 -3.28 -2.42
C THR A 20 2.42 -3.26 -1.32
N ASP A 21 2.19 -4.37 -0.62
CA ASP A 21 1.12 -4.46 0.37
C ASP A 21 1.49 -3.72 1.65
N ILE A 22 0.53 -2.97 2.19
CA ILE A 22 0.68 -2.27 3.47
C ILE A 22 0.20 -3.18 4.59
N LEU A 23 1.13 -3.64 5.42
CA LEU A 23 0.80 -4.36 6.65
C LEU A 23 0.18 -3.41 7.69
N VAL A 24 -0.97 -3.80 8.22
CA VAL A 24 -1.66 -3.08 9.30
C VAL A 24 -1.04 -3.40 10.66
N ASP A 25 -1.19 -2.48 11.62
CA ASP A 25 -0.74 -2.69 13.00
C ASP A 25 -1.79 -3.46 13.81
N TYR A 26 -3.06 -3.23 13.49
CA TYR A 26 -4.21 -3.86 14.14
C TYR A 26 -5.32 -4.20 13.15
N ILE A 27 -6.09 -5.21 13.50
CA ILE A 27 -7.34 -5.57 12.84
C ILE A 27 -8.45 -5.38 13.88
N ALA A 28 -9.40 -4.48 13.58
CA ALA A 28 -10.58 -4.27 14.39
C ALA A 28 -11.76 -5.02 13.78
N THR A 29 -12.39 -5.87 14.59
CA THR A 29 -13.63 -6.56 14.25
C THR A 29 -14.70 -6.27 15.30
N PRO A 30 -15.99 -6.52 15.03
CA PRO A 30 -17.02 -6.45 16.07
C PRO A 30 -16.69 -7.32 17.29
N GLY A 31 -16.03 -8.47 17.10
CA GLY A 31 -15.58 -9.36 18.17
C GLY A 31 -14.36 -8.90 18.96
N GLY A 32 -13.57 -7.93 18.47
CA GLY A 32 -12.43 -7.40 19.21
C GLY A 32 -11.32 -6.75 18.38
N LEU A 33 -10.22 -6.40 19.06
CA LEU A 33 -9.05 -5.78 18.45
C LEU A 33 -7.86 -6.74 18.48
N HIS A 34 -7.35 -7.09 17.31
CA HIS A 34 -6.26 -8.04 17.12
C HIS A 34 -4.97 -7.30 16.78
N LYS A 35 -3.88 -7.60 17.48
CA LYS A 35 -2.56 -6.99 17.24
C LYS A 35 -1.72 -7.83 16.27
N VAL A 36 -1.11 -7.20 15.28
CA VAL A 36 -0.23 -7.88 14.31
C VAL A 36 1.23 -7.82 14.79
N GLU A 37 1.81 -8.96 15.13
CA GLU A 37 3.14 -9.02 15.79
C GLU A 37 4.33 -8.93 14.82
N ARG A 38 4.27 -9.58 13.65
CA ARG A 38 5.36 -9.52 12.65
C ARG A 38 5.20 -8.30 11.74
N ARG A 39 6.25 -7.47 11.67
CA ARG A 39 6.26 -6.26 10.85
C ARG A 39 7.38 -6.30 9.82
N ALA A 40 7.01 -6.48 8.55
CA ALA A 40 7.87 -6.06 7.44
C ALA A 40 7.85 -4.53 7.33
N LYS A 41 8.88 -3.94 6.73
CA LYS A 41 8.91 -2.50 6.45
C LYS A 41 7.83 -2.19 5.41
N ARG A 42 6.98 -1.20 5.69
CA ARG A 42 5.97 -0.73 4.74
C ARG A 42 6.66 -0.12 3.50
N PRO A 43 6.12 -0.35 2.30
CA PRO A 43 6.55 0.38 1.12
C PRO A 43 6.34 1.89 1.33
N ARG A 44 7.14 2.70 0.64
CA ARG A 44 7.09 4.16 0.71
C ARG A 44 7.18 4.75 -0.68
N GLY A 45 6.44 5.84 -0.90
CA GLY A 45 6.42 6.53 -2.18
C GLY A 45 5.85 5.67 -3.30
N VAL A 46 6.14 6.09 -4.52
CA VAL A 46 5.79 5.35 -5.74
C VAL A 46 7.00 4.51 -6.14
N ILE A 47 6.76 3.23 -6.42
CA ILE A 47 7.77 2.34 -6.99
C ILE A 47 7.67 2.49 -8.51
N TRP A 48 8.40 3.47 -9.06
CA TRP A 48 8.29 3.85 -10.47
C TRP A 48 8.59 2.70 -11.44
N ASP A 49 9.48 1.78 -11.06
CA ASP A 49 9.84 0.61 -11.87
C ASP A 49 8.69 -0.40 -12.07
N LEU A 50 7.61 -0.29 -11.29
CA LEU A 50 6.41 -1.15 -11.40
C LEU A 50 5.30 -0.53 -12.28
N LEU A 51 5.52 0.65 -12.84
CA LEU A 51 4.52 1.38 -13.62
C LEU A 51 4.90 1.40 -15.09
N ASP A 52 3.96 1.00 -15.95
CA ASP A 52 4.08 1.20 -17.37
C ASP A 52 3.99 2.70 -17.71
N PRO A 53 4.73 3.19 -18.74
CA PRO A 53 4.65 4.59 -19.16
C PRO A 53 3.22 5.07 -19.40
N LYS A 54 2.38 4.21 -20.00
CA LYS A 54 0.97 4.51 -20.24
C LYS A 54 0.16 4.72 -18.95
N GLN A 55 0.47 3.99 -17.88
CA GLN A 55 -0.20 4.18 -16.58
C GLN A 55 0.16 5.53 -15.97
N ILE A 56 1.42 5.96 -16.14
CA ILE A 56 1.88 7.29 -15.71
C ILE A 56 1.16 8.37 -16.53
N ASP A 57 1.12 8.22 -17.86
CA ASP A 57 0.50 9.20 -18.77
C ASP A 57 -1.00 9.38 -18.53
N GLN A 58 -1.68 8.30 -18.11
CA GLN A 58 -3.11 8.30 -17.85
C GLN A 58 -3.48 8.70 -16.42
N THR A 59 -2.49 8.93 -15.54
CA THR A 59 -2.72 9.27 -14.13
C THR A 59 -2.09 10.64 -13.83
N PRO A 60 -2.84 11.75 -14.01
CA PRO A 60 -2.28 13.11 -13.82
C PRO A 60 -1.54 13.33 -12.50
N PRO A 61 -2.01 12.80 -11.34
CA PRO A 61 -1.26 12.93 -10.09
C PRO A 61 0.15 12.30 -10.12
N LEU A 62 0.38 11.25 -10.93
CA LEU A 62 1.70 10.65 -11.07
C LEU A 62 2.63 11.53 -11.91
N GLN A 63 2.10 12.24 -12.91
CA GLN A 63 2.88 13.19 -13.71
C GLN A 63 3.35 14.36 -12.84
N GLU A 64 2.42 14.96 -12.09
CA GLU A 64 2.72 16.04 -11.14
C GLU A 64 3.78 15.61 -10.12
N LEU A 65 3.63 14.40 -9.56
CA LEU A 65 4.59 13.87 -8.59
C LEU A 65 5.98 13.67 -9.18
N ARG A 66 6.11 13.24 -10.45
CA ARG A 66 7.42 13.14 -11.12
C ARG A 66 8.09 14.49 -11.27
N VAL A 67 7.33 15.54 -11.60
CA VAL A 67 7.85 16.91 -11.69
C VAL A 67 8.32 17.39 -10.32
N MET A 68 7.52 17.21 -9.26
CA MET A 68 7.89 17.57 -7.89
C MET A 68 9.14 16.83 -7.38
N GLN A 69 9.36 15.60 -7.84
CA GLN A 69 10.53 14.78 -7.50
C GLN A 69 11.74 15.02 -8.43
N GLY A 70 11.64 15.89 -9.43
CA GLY A 70 12.71 16.13 -10.41
C GLY A 70 12.97 14.96 -11.36
N LEU A 71 12.02 14.03 -11.49
CA LEU A 71 12.09 12.83 -12.33
C LEU A 71 11.57 13.04 -13.76
N ALA A 72 11.03 14.23 -14.03
CA ALA A 72 10.62 14.68 -15.35
C ALA A 72 11.30 16.03 -15.64
N PRO A 73 11.69 16.30 -16.90
CA PRO A 73 12.20 17.62 -17.27
C PRO A 73 11.14 18.67 -16.94
N SER A 74 11.57 19.79 -16.35
CA SER A 74 10.70 20.95 -16.18
C SER A 74 10.22 21.37 -17.57
N ALA A 75 8.89 21.42 -17.74
CA ALA A 75 8.26 21.90 -18.97
C ALA A 75 8.58 23.37 -19.23
#